data_AF-A0A8D8W3H9-F1
#
_entry.id   AF-A0A8D8W3H9-F1
#
_cell.length_a   1.000
_cell.length_b   1.000
_cell.length_c   1.000
_cell.angle_alpha   90.00
_cell.angle_beta   90.00
_cell.angle_gamma   90.00
#
_symmetry.space_group_name_H-M   'P 1'
#
loop_
_entity.id
_entity.type
_entity.pdbx_description
1 polymer ?
#
loop_
_entity_poly.entity_id
_entity_poly.type
_entity_poly.pdbx_seq_one_letter_code
_entity_poly.pdbx_strand_id
1 'polypeptide(L)'
;MKALQAKYGHEEFEVLAFPCNQFRLQEPGSNGTEIMNSVRWVRPGNNFNPGFQFFNKIQVNGEYEHPLYTFMKNSCPPTRDGYRSPITDLYYKPILVSDVRWNFEKFLIDHRGKPIYRFDATTSPTDTERFIVEALQIARVDRNDLGTDTGYGGDMEHFRGYNKRPRLNGQTHL
;
A
#
# COMPACT_ATOMS: atom_id res chain seq x y z
N MET A 1 8.03 5.24 6.58
CA MET A 1 8.46 4.64 5.29
C MET A 1 9.97 4.46 5.23
N LYS A 2 10.80 5.53 5.23
CA LYS A 2 12.27 5.39 5.21
C LYS A 2 12.84 4.39 6.24
N ALA A 3 12.37 4.48 7.49
CA ALA A 3 12.80 3.54 8.54
C ALA A 3 12.44 2.08 8.24
N LEU A 4 11.25 1.82 7.67
CA LEU A 4 10.85 0.47 7.25
C LEU A 4 11.70 -0.03 6.09
N GLN A 5 11.96 0.81 5.08
CA GLN A 5 12.85 0.46 3.97
C GLN A 5 14.26 0.15 4.46
N ALA A 6 14.83 0.97 5.34
CA ALA A 6 16.16 0.74 5.89
C ALA A 6 16.23 -0.55 6.70
N LYS A 7 15.16 -0.86 7.45
CA LYS A 7 15.09 -2.05 8.30
C LYS A 7 14.89 -3.33 7.51
N TYR A 8 13.95 -3.36 6.56
CA TYR A 8 13.51 -4.58 5.88
C TYR A 8 13.95 -4.68 4.41
N GLY A 9 14.57 -3.64 3.85
CA GLY A 9 14.93 -3.60 2.42
C GLY A 9 15.90 -4.70 1.97
N HIS A 10 16.65 -5.28 2.91
CA HIS A 10 17.54 -6.42 2.65
C HIS A 10 16.80 -7.77 2.66
N GLU A 11 15.52 -7.79 3.04
CA GLU A 11 14.67 -8.97 3.15
C GLU A 11 13.64 -9.05 2.00
N GLU A 12 13.97 -8.48 0.82
CA GLU A 12 13.07 -8.39 -0.35
C GLU A 12 11.78 -7.59 -0.09
N PHE A 13 11.82 -6.66 0.85
CA PHE A 13 10.80 -5.64 1.00
C PHE A 13 11.20 -4.38 0.22
N GLU A 14 10.27 -3.79 -0.53
CA GLU A 14 10.51 -2.52 -1.23
C GLU A 14 9.34 -1.57 -1.03
N VAL A 15 9.65 -0.31 -0.73
CA VAL A 15 8.69 0.79 -0.69
C VAL A 15 8.66 1.48 -2.05
N LEU A 16 7.49 1.54 -2.67
CA LEU A 16 7.29 2.23 -3.94
C LEU A 16 6.40 3.46 -3.72
N ALA A 17 6.89 4.63 -4.15
CA ALA A 17 6.16 5.89 -4.02
C ALA A 17 5.62 6.40 -5.36
N PHE A 18 4.32 6.66 -5.41
CA PHE A 18 3.61 7.17 -6.58
C PHE A 18 3.05 8.56 -6.29
N PRO A 19 3.74 9.64 -6.73
CA PRO A 19 3.25 10.99 -6.58
C PRO A 19 1.88 11.17 -7.26
N CYS A 20 0.98 11.91 -6.63
CA CYS A 20 -0.37 12.15 -7.13
C CYS A 20 -0.88 13.51 -6.66
N ASN A 21 -1.50 14.28 -7.56
CA ASN A 21 -1.97 15.64 -7.25
C ASN A 21 -3.49 15.74 -7.05
N GLN A 22 -4.21 14.61 -6.96
CA GLN A 22 -5.68 14.59 -6.95
C GLN A 22 -6.32 15.05 -5.63
N PHE A 23 -5.54 15.17 -4.55
CA PHE A 23 -6.03 15.45 -3.21
C PHE A 23 -5.54 16.83 -2.74
N ARG A 24 -6.40 17.86 -2.80
CA ARG A 24 -6.04 19.28 -2.50
C ARG A 24 -4.83 19.83 -3.25
N LEU A 25 -4.50 19.28 -4.41
CA LEU A 25 -3.34 19.70 -5.21
C LEU A 25 -2.02 19.75 -4.39
N GLN A 26 -1.82 18.79 -3.49
CA GLN A 26 -0.68 18.76 -2.56
C GLN A 26 0.64 18.30 -3.18
N GLU A 27 0.66 17.90 -4.44
CA GLU A 27 1.85 17.49 -5.21
C GLU A 27 1.97 18.33 -6.50
N PRO A 28 2.21 19.66 -6.37
CA PRO A 28 2.17 20.60 -7.49
C PRO A 28 3.36 20.44 -8.46
N GLY A 29 4.42 19.76 -8.06
CA GLY A 29 5.62 19.57 -8.89
C GLY A 29 5.28 18.98 -10.27
N SER A 30 5.84 19.59 -11.31
CA SER A 30 5.53 19.27 -12.71
C SER A 30 6.16 17.95 -13.16
N ASN A 31 7.33 17.62 -12.61
CA ASN A 31 8.11 16.44 -12.95
C ASN A 31 8.84 15.86 -11.73
N GLY A 32 9.50 14.71 -11.91
CA GLY A 32 10.22 14.03 -10.83
C GLY A 32 11.31 14.87 -10.17
N THR A 33 11.98 15.75 -10.93
CA THR A 33 13.03 16.64 -10.38
C THR A 33 12.46 17.65 -9.40
N GLU A 34 11.36 18.32 -9.73
CA GLU A 34 10.71 19.29 -8.84
C GLU A 34 10.14 18.62 -7.58
N ILE A 35 9.54 17.45 -7.73
CA ILE A 35 9.02 16.64 -6.63
C ILE A 35 10.17 16.25 -5.69
N MET A 36 11.26 15.69 -6.23
CA MET A 36 12.42 15.28 -5.43
C MET A 36 13.14 16.46 -4.79
N ASN A 37 13.23 17.62 -5.47
CA ASN A 37 13.76 18.84 -4.86
C ASN A 37 12.90 19.32 -3.70
N SER A 38 11.57 19.25 -3.83
CA SER A 38 10.64 19.60 -2.76
C SER A 38 10.83 18.68 -1.54
N VAL A 39 10.92 17.37 -1.76
CA VAL A 39 11.18 16.38 -0.70
C VAL A 39 12.53 16.63 -0.02
N ARG A 40 13.58 16.86 -0.81
CA ARG A 40 14.96 17.00 -0.32
C ARG A 40 15.22 18.31 0.39
N TRP A 41 14.62 19.41 -0.08
CA TRP A 41 15.00 20.76 0.33
C TRP A 41 13.89 21.55 1.03
N VAL A 42 12.62 21.23 0.79
CA VAL A 42 11.47 22.00 1.32
C VAL A 42 10.74 21.26 2.43
N ARG A 43 10.19 20.08 2.13
CA ARG A 43 9.46 19.24 3.08
C ARG A 43 9.53 17.77 2.65
N PRO A 44 10.16 16.88 3.43
CA PRO A 44 10.73 17.11 4.76
C PRO A 44 11.91 18.10 4.83
N GLY A 45 12.63 18.31 3.73
CA GLY A 45 13.74 19.27 3.68
C GLY A 45 15.00 18.75 4.38
N ASN A 46 15.96 19.65 4.64
CA ASN A 46 17.23 19.32 5.32
C ASN A 46 18.02 18.16 4.67
N ASN A 47 18.14 18.20 3.33
CA ASN A 47 18.81 17.17 2.53
C ASN A 47 18.21 15.76 2.74
N PHE A 48 16.91 15.68 3.02
CA PHE A 48 16.23 14.40 3.24
C PHE A 48 16.30 13.52 1.98
N ASN A 49 16.85 12.32 2.13
CA ASN A 49 16.81 11.27 1.11
C ASN A 49 15.83 10.17 1.58
N PRO A 50 14.76 9.87 0.82
CA PRO A 50 13.78 8.83 1.17
C PRO A 50 14.38 7.43 1.28
N GLY A 51 15.38 7.11 0.45
CA GLY A 51 16.01 5.78 0.41
C GLY A 51 15.19 4.69 -0.28
N PHE A 52 14.15 5.07 -1.04
CA PHE A 52 13.29 4.16 -1.79
C PHE A 52 12.80 4.83 -3.09
N GLN A 53 12.26 4.04 -4.02
CA GLN A 53 11.94 4.49 -5.37
C GLN A 53 10.71 5.41 -5.42
N PHE A 54 10.86 6.54 -6.13
CA PHE A 54 9.76 7.38 -6.60
C PHE A 54 9.52 7.15 -8.08
N PHE A 55 8.25 7.04 -8.46
CA PHE A 55 7.82 6.94 -9.85
C PHE A 55 7.37 8.29 -10.41
N ASN A 56 7.01 8.30 -11.69
CA ASN A 56 6.34 9.43 -12.30
C ASN A 56 5.00 9.70 -11.59
N LYS A 57 4.59 10.97 -11.63
CA LYS A 57 3.28 11.39 -11.13
C LYS A 57 2.18 10.70 -11.93
N ILE A 58 1.22 10.10 -11.22
CA ILE A 58 0.07 9.40 -11.82
C ILE A 58 -1.24 9.86 -11.21
N GLN A 59 -2.34 9.47 -11.85
CA GLN A 59 -3.68 9.52 -11.26
C GLN A 59 -4.01 8.17 -10.62
N VAL A 60 -4.61 8.20 -9.44
CA VAL A 60 -4.95 6.99 -8.67
C VAL A 60 -6.46 6.73 -8.61
N ASN A 61 -7.27 7.74 -8.95
CA ASN A 61 -8.72 7.68 -9.03
C ASN A 61 -9.24 8.34 -10.31
N GLY A 62 -10.51 8.07 -10.64
CA GLY A 62 -11.23 8.70 -11.74
C GLY A 62 -10.95 8.05 -13.10
N GLU A 63 -11.48 8.67 -14.16
CA GLU A 63 -11.48 8.13 -15.53
C GLU A 63 -10.08 7.76 -16.05
N TYR A 64 -9.05 8.51 -15.64
CA TYR A 64 -7.67 8.33 -16.09
C TYR A 64 -6.76 7.69 -15.04
N GLU A 65 -7.32 7.00 -14.06
CA GLU A 65 -6.52 6.30 -13.06
C GLU A 65 -5.57 5.27 -13.69
N HIS A 66 -4.40 5.11 -13.09
CA HIS A 66 -3.43 4.15 -13.55
C HIS A 66 -3.93 2.70 -13.31
N PRO A 67 -3.79 1.77 -14.28
CA PRO A 67 -4.30 0.39 -14.14
C PRO A 67 -3.83 -0.35 -12.90
N LEU A 68 -2.61 -0.06 -12.43
CA LEU A 68 -2.07 -0.57 -11.16
C LEU A 68 -2.99 -0.22 -9.97
N TYR A 69 -3.47 1.02 -9.90
CA TYR A 69 -4.38 1.45 -8.84
C TYR A 69 -5.78 0.87 -9.01
N THR A 70 -6.27 0.70 -10.24
CA THR A 70 -7.51 -0.06 -10.49
C THR A 70 -7.41 -1.47 -9.89
N PHE A 71 -6.32 -2.18 -10.19
CA PHE A 71 -6.05 -3.53 -9.67
C PHE A 71 -6.00 -3.56 -8.13
N MET A 72 -5.23 -2.66 -7.52
CA MET A 72 -5.08 -2.60 -6.06
C MET A 72 -6.40 -2.22 -5.35
N LYS A 73 -7.12 -1.21 -5.85
CA LYS A 73 -8.40 -0.75 -5.28
C LYS A 73 -9.49 -1.82 -5.37
N ASN A 74 -9.48 -2.66 -6.40
CA ASN A 74 -10.44 -3.76 -6.56
C ASN A 74 -10.06 -5.00 -5.74
N SER A 75 -8.82 -5.11 -5.29
CA SER A 75 -8.32 -6.25 -4.50
C SER A 75 -8.58 -6.10 -2.99
N CYS A 76 -8.86 -4.89 -2.51
CA CYS A 76 -9.04 -4.61 -1.09
C CYS A 76 -10.23 -3.66 -0.85
N PRO A 77 -11.05 -3.89 0.21
CA PRO A 77 -12.10 -2.96 0.61
C PRO A 77 -11.57 -1.53 0.83
N PRO A 78 -12.41 -0.48 0.67
CA PRO A 78 -12.00 0.87 1.00
C PRO A 78 -11.63 1.02 2.48
N THR A 79 -10.77 2.00 2.78
CA THR A 79 -10.19 2.20 4.12
C THR A 79 -11.14 2.86 5.11
N ARG A 80 -12.14 3.60 4.62
CA ARG A 80 -13.18 4.25 5.42
C ARG A 80 -14.39 4.65 4.59
N ASP A 81 -15.49 4.89 5.31
CA ASP A 81 -16.71 5.42 4.76
C ASP A 81 -16.56 6.90 4.39
N GLY A 82 -17.22 7.28 3.30
CA GLY A 82 -17.24 8.65 2.81
C GLY A 82 -15.87 9.18 2.34
N TYR A 83 -15.86 10.47 2.08
CA TYR A 83 -14.72 11.20 1.54
C TYR A 83 -14.40 12.39 2.42
N ARG A 84 -13.18 12.93 2.25
CA ARG A 84 -12.85 14.20 2.87
C ARG A 84 -13.77 15.30 2.31
N SER A 85 -14.28 16.13 3.23
CA SER A 85 -15.12 17.29 2.89
C SER A 85 -14.27 18.56 2.79
N PRO A 86 -14.61 19.49 1.88
CA PRO A 86 -15.62 19.34 0.82
C PRO A 86 -15.15 18.38 -0.29
N ILE A 87 -16.09 17.70 -0.94
CA ILE A 87 -15.79 16.81 -2.09
C ILE A 87 -15.12 17.59 -3.25
N THR A 88 -15.29 18.91 -3.31
CA THR A 88 -14.62 19.79 -4.28
C THR A 88 -13.10 19.81 -4.13
N ASP A 89 -12.56 19.32 -3.01
CA ASP A 89 -11.13 19.16 -2.79
C ASP A 89 -10.53 17.90 -3.45
N LEU A 90 -11.39 17.09 -4.08
CA LEU A 90 -11.02 15.89 -4.83
C LEU A 90 -11.04 16.22 -6.33
N TYR A 91 -9.86 16.31 -6.92
CA TYR A 91 -9.63 16.75 -8.29
C TYR A 91 -9.65 15.58 -9.28
N TYR A 92 -10.76 14.84 -9.29
CA TYR A 92 -11.02 13.73 -10.20
C TYR A 92 -12.51 13.40 -10.28
N LYS A 93 -12.92 12.74 -11.37
CA LYS A 93 -14.26 12.19 -11.58
C LYS A 93 -14.17 10.90 -12.44
N PRO A 94 -15.16 9.99 -12.34
CA PRO A 94 -16.22 9.93 -11.33
C PRO A 94 -15.65 9.60 -9.93
N ILE A 95 -16.49 9.72 -8.90
CA ILE A 95 -16.15 9.29 -7.53
C ILE A 95 -16.78 7.91 -7.29
N LEU A 96 -15.98 6.93 -6.92
CA LEU A 96 -16.36 5.53 -6.78
C LEU A 96 -16.03 5.01 -5.38
N VAL A 97 -16.89 4.17 -4.80
CA VAL A 97 -16.73 3.64 -3.43
C VAL A 97 -15.35 3.02 -3.17
N SER A 98 -14.67 2.45 -4.18
CA SER A 98 -13.34 1.85 -4.02
C SER A 98 -12.17 2.85 -4.00
N ASP A 99 -12.40 4.13 -4.29
CA ASP A 99 -11.37 5.16 -4.47
C ASP A 99 -10.39 5.28 -3.31
N VAL A 100 -9.13 5.62 -3.63
CA VAL A 100 -8.16 6.08 -2.63
C VAL A 100 -8.71 7.33 -1.94
N ARG A 101 -8.67 7.36 -0.62
CA ARG A 101 -9.36 8.36 0.19
C ARG A 101 -8.54 9.63 0.41
N TRP A 102 -7.21 9.52 0.42
CA TRP A 102 -6.30 10.65 0.62
C TRP A 102 -4.85 10.33 0.26
N ASN A 103 -3.99 11.36 0.31
CA ASN A 103 -2.54 11.20 0.27
C ASN A 103 -2.06 10.23 1.36
N PHE A 104 -1.05 9.43 1.06
CA PHE A 104 -0.43 8.44 1.95
C PHE A 104 -1.27 7.21 2.30
N GLU A 105 -2.33 6.90 1.54
CA GLU A 105 -2.92 5.56 1.60
C GLU A 105 -1.92 4.51 1.09
N LYS A 106 -1.95 3.29 1.65
CA LYS A 106 -0.88 2.31 1.45
C LYS A 106 -1.48 0.96 1.06
N PHE A 107 -0.85 0.27 0.14
CA PHE A 107 -1.15 -1.12 -0.21
C PHE A 107 0.06 -1.98 0.12
N LEU A 108 -0.16 -3.11 0.80
CA LEU A 108 0.87 -4.14 0.96
C LEU A 108 0.59 -5.25 -0.04
N ILE A 109 1.59 -5.52 -0.87
CA ILE A 109 1.56 -6.53 -1.92
C ILE A 109 2.51 -7.65 -1.48
N ASP A 110 2.05 -8.90 -1.55
CA ASP A 110 2.88 -10.05 -1.21
C ASP A 110 3.92 -10.36 -2.31
N HIS A 111 4.83 -11.29 -2.01
CA HIS A 111 5.90 -11.72 -2.93
C HIS A 111 5.37 -12.39 -4.23
N ARG A 112 4.07 -12.68 -4.33
CA ARG A 112 3.40 -13.23 -5.51
C ARG A 112 2.65 -12.15 -6.30
N GLY A 113 2.78 -10.88 -5.92
CA GLY A 113 2.12 -9.76 -6.58
C GLY A 113 0.66 -9.56 -6.16
N LYS A 114 0.20 -10.21 -5.09
CA LYS A 114 -1.19 -10.07 -4.62
C LYS A 114 -1.30 -8.97 -3.55
N PRO A 115 -2.19 -7.98 -3.71
CA PRO A 115 -2.53 -7.05 -2.63
C PRO A 115 -3.18 -7.82 -1.48
N ILE A 116 -2.57 -7.75 -0.28
CA ILE A 116 -3.02 -8.45 0.91
C ILE A 116 -3.58 -7.51 1.98
N TYR A 117 -3.13 -6.24 2.00
CA TYR A 117 -3.67 -5.23 2.90
C TYR A 117 -3.75 -3.84 2.24
N ARG A 118 -4.72 -3.04 2.70
CA ARG A 118 -4.89 -1.63 2.36
C ARG A 118 -5.06 -0.83 3.65
N PHE A 119 -4.21 0.17 3.84
CA PHE A 119 -4.15 0.96 5.07
C PHE A 119 -4.56 2.41 4.79
N ASP A 120 -5.33 3.00 5.70
CA ASP A 120 -5.69 4.42 5.61
C ASP A 120 -4.45 5.31 5.66
N ALA A 121 -4.60 6.51 5.12
CA ALA A 121 -3.61 7.57 5.21
C ALA A 121 -3.10 7.80 6.65
N THR A 122 -4.00 7.73 7.64
CA THR A 122 -3.68 7.98 9.05
C THR A 122 -2.98 6.81 9.74
N THR A 123 -2.97 5.61 9.16
CA THR A 123 -2.25 4.47 9.73
C THR A 123 -0.74 4.77 9.72
N SER A 124 -0.12 4.72 10.91
CA SER A 124 1.29 5.03 11.06
C SER A 124 2.16 3.94 10.43
N PRO A 125 3.39 4.25 9.98
CA PRO A 125 4.32 3.22 9.50
C PRO A 125 4.57 2.11 10.53
N THR A 126 4.64 2.45 11.82
CA THR A 126 4.80 1.47 12.91
C THR A 126 3.62 0.50 12.98
N ASP A 127 2.38 0.99 12.82
CA ASP A 127 1.20 0.12 12.85
C ASP A 127 1.13 -0.81 11.64
N THR A 128 1.79 -0.47 10.53
CA THR A 128 1.91 -1.35 9.36
C THR A 128 2.98 -2.43 9.51
N GLU A 129 3.96 -2.24 10.41
CA GLU A 129 5.16 -3.07 10.52
C GLU A 129 4.84 -4.54 10.79
N ARG A 130 3.88 -4.83 11.68
CA ARG A 130 3.49 -6.21 11.99
C ARG A 130 3.02 -7.00 10.76
N PHE A 131 2.32 -6.34 9.84
CA PHE A 131 1.79 -6.96 8.62
C PHE A 131 2.90 -7.18 7.58
N ILE A 132 3.89 -6.28 7.55
CA ILE A 132 5.09 -6.44 6.73
C ILE A 132 5.89 -7.65 7.21
N VAL A 133 6.13 -7.76 8.52
CA VAL A 133 6.83 -8.91 9.12
C VAL A 133 6.10 -10.22 8.86
N GLU A 134 4.77 -10.22 8.98
CA GLU A 134 3.95 -11.39 8.64
C GLU A 134 4.13 -11.80 7.17
N ALA A 135 4.04 -10.86 6.23
CA ALA A 135 4.21 -11.13 4.80
C ALA A 135 5.61 -11.64 4.46
N LEU A 136 6.65 -11.09 5.09
CA LEU A 136 8.03 -11.53 4.95
C LEU A 136 8.23 -12.95 5.47
N GLN A 137 7.61 -13.29 6.61
CA GLN A 137 7.69 -14.64 7.15
C GLN A 137 7.01 -15.66 6.23
N ILE A 138 5.84 -15.33 5.67
CA ILE A 138 5.17 -16.18 4.67
C ILE A 138 6.06 -16.36 3.43
N ALA A 139 6.65 -15.29 2.91
CA ALA A 139 7.54 -15.37 1.76
C ALA A 139 8.76 -16.29 2.00
N ARG A 140 9.32 -16.28 3.21
CA ARG A 140 10.43 -17.17 3.59
C ARG A 140 10.01 -18.64 3.64
N VAL A 141 8.81 -18.92 4.16
CA VAL A 141 8.27 -20.28 4.22
C VAL A 141 8.01 -20.80 2.80
N ASP A 142 7.28 -20.04 1.98
CA ASP A 142 6.95 -20.41 0.60
C ASP A 142 8.22 -20.71 -0.22
N ARG A 143 9.34 -20.00 0.03
CA ARG A 143 10.63 -20.29 -0.61
C ARG A 143 11.32 -21.56 -0.11
N ASN A 144 11.27 -21.81 1.19
CA ASN A 144 11.91 -23.00 1.76
C ASN A 144 11.18 -24.28 1.33
N ASP A 145 9.87 -24.21 1.18
CA ASP A 145 9.05 -25.34 0.71
C ASP A 145 9.39 -25.68 -0.76
N LEU A 146 9.59 -24.67 -1.62
CA LEU A 146 10.09 -24.86 -3.00
C LEU A 146 11.53 -25.44 -3.07
N GLY A 147 12.30 -25.34 -1.99
CA GLY A 147 13.65 -25.91 -1.90
C GLY A 147 13.70 -27.39 -1.49
N THR A 148 12.56 -28.00 -1.15
CA THR A 148 12.48 -29.40 -0.70
C THR A 148 11.94 -30.36 -1.75
N ASP A 149 11.61 -29.90 -2.96
CA ASP A 149 11.22 -30.77 -4.07
C ASP A 149 12.45 -31.41 -4.76
N THR A 150 13.26 -32.13 -3.97
CA THR A 150 14.01 -33.27 -4.47
C THR A 150 13.20 -34.53 -4.17
N GLY A 151 12.14 -34.72 -4.96
CA GLY A 151 11.53 -36.01 -5.25
C GLY A 151 10.97 -36.80 -4.07
N TYR A 152 9.66 -36.74 -3.88
CA TYR A 152 8.78 -37.93 -3.75
C TYR A 152 7.34 -37.43 -3.81
N GLY A 153 6.58 -37.89 -4.80
CA GLY A 153 5.16 -37.57 -4.93
C GLY A 153 4.36 -38.08 -3.73
N GLY A 154 3.53 -37.20 -3.17
CA GLY A 154 2.60 -37.52 -2.09
C GLY A 154 1.58 -36.41 -1.87
N ASP A 155 0.37 -36.64 -2.39
CA ASP A 155 -0.95 -36.16 -1.97
C ASP A 155 -1.12 -34.68 -1.56
N MET A 156 -1.61 -33.89 -2.52
CA MET A 156 -2.20 -32.56 -2.29
C MET A 156 -3.59 -32.66 -1.67
N GLU A 157 -3.68 -32.77 -0.34
CA GLU A 157 -4.90 -32.51 0.44
C GLU A 157 -4.53 -31.88 1.79
N HIS A 158 -4.02 -30.65 1.79
CA HIS A 158 -4.11 -29.78 2.97
C HIS A 158 -4.01 -28.30 2.60
N PHE A 159 -4.76 -27.46 3.34
CA PHE A 159 -4.89 -26.00 3.22
C PHE A 159 -6.09 -25.43 2.44
N ARG A 160 -7.29 -25.98 2.71
CA ARG A 160 -8.50 -25.14 2.83
C ARG A 160 -8.67 -24.74 4.31
N GLY A 161 -8.08 -23.61 4.72
CA GLY A 161 -8.12 -23.29 6.16
C GLY A 161 -7.76 -21.88 6.63
N TYR A 162 -7.59 -20.87 5.76
CA TYR A 162 -7.32 -19.50 6.24
C TYR A 162 -8.35 -18.52 5.70
N ASN A 163 -9.57 -18.66 6.21
CA ASN A 163 -10.60 -17.63 6.13
C ASN A 163 -11.32 -17.56 7.49
N LYS A 164 -10.69 -16.91 8.47
CA LYS A 164 -11.39 -16.42 9.66
C LYS A 164 -11.06 -14.95 9.85
N ARG A 165 -12.01 -14.11 9.42
CA ARG A 165 -12.09 -12.69 9.75
C ARG A 165 -12.12 -12.51 11.27
N PRO A 166 -11.52 -11.45 11.84
CA PRO A 166 -11.78 -11.08 13.22
C PRO A 166 -13.24 -10.62 13.37
N ARG A 167 -14.01 -11.25 14.28
CA ARG A 167 -15.28 -10.69 14.76
C ARG A 167 -14.96 -9.58 15.75
N LEU A 168 -15.41 -8.36 15.48
CA LEU A 168 -15.50 -7.30 16.48
C LEU A 168 -16.67 -7.64 17.41
N ASN A 169 -16.36 -8.08 18.63
CA ASN A 169 -17.34 -8.19 19.71
C ASN A 169 -17.48 -6.80 20.36
N GLY A 170 -18.72 -6.30 20.46
CA GLY A 170 -19.00 -5.10 21.23
C GLY A 170 -20.34 -4.41 20.95
N GLN A 171 -21.44 -5.16 20.88
CA GLN A 171 -22.77 -4.61 21.16
C GLN A 171 -23.18 -5.05 22.56
N THR A 172 -23.37 -4.09 23.47
CA THR A 172 -24.22 -4.26 24.66
C THR A 172 -25.39 -3.32 24.51
N HIS A 173 -26.58 -3.91 24.50
CA HIS A 173 -27.87 -3.23 24.68
C HIS A 173 -27.89 -2.47 26.00
N LEU A 174 -28.34 -1.22 25.96
CA LEU A 174 -29.53 -0.69 26.65
C LEU A 174 -30.04 0.52 25.85
#